data_AF-A0A450UM83-F1
#
_entry.id   AF-A0A450UM83-F1
#
_cell.length_a   1.000
_cell.length_b   1.000
_cell.length_c   1.000
_cell.angle_alpha   90.00
_cell.angle_beta   90.00
_cell.angle_gamma   90.00
#
_symmetry.space_group_name_H-M   'P 1'
#
loop_
_entity.id
_entity.type
_entity.pdbx_description
1 polymer ?
#
loop_
_entity_poly.entity_id
_entity_poly.type
_entity_poly.pdbx_seq_one_letter_code
_entity_poly.pdbx_strand_id
1 'polypeptide(L)'
;MLAEKKKNKHGNKKLRAGRGAVGKQAVVGIRERDTGTVKASAVSDTTRETLHSMVSENVATGTTVYSDKHKGYIGLNSIGYVHDSVNHSAKEFVNKMAHTNGIESVWAVLKRGYNGVYHHMSVKHLSCYIDEFTFRLNQGNVKIHTMVRIASLVGGMVGKRLTYLTGI
;
A
#
# COMPACT_ATOMS: atom_id res chain seq x y z
N MET A 1 -1.04 -6.85 2.64
CA MET A 1 -2.21 -7.38 3.39
C MET A 1 -2.12 -6.98 4.85
N LEU A 2 -3.18 -6.38 5.38
CA LEU A 2 -3.34 -6.04 6.81
C LEU A 2 -4.60 -6.72 7.34
N ALA A 3 -4.53 -7.30 8.53
CA ALA A 3 -5.68 -7.96 9.14
C ALA A 3 -5.55 -8.11 10.64
N GLU A 4 -6.71 -8.11 11.29
CA GLU A 4 -6.90 -8.55 12.67
C GLU A 4 -6.45 -10.00 12.85
N LYS A 5 -5.73 -10.29 13.95
CA LYS A 5 -5.23 -11.64 14.24
C LYS A 5 -6.43 -12.60 14.43
N LYS A 6 -6.49 -13.69 13.64
CA LYS A 6 -7.53 -14.74 13.74
C LYS A 6 -7.67 -15.35 15.15
N LYS A 7 -6.67 -15.20 16.02
CA LYS A 7 -6.71 -15.64 17.43
C LYS A 7 -7.83 -14.94 18.23
N ASN A 8 -8.23 -13.73 17.84
CA ASN A 8 -9.23 -12.91 18.55
C ASN A 8 -10.66 -13.03 17.99
N LYS A 9 -10.91 -13.89 16.99
CA LYS A 9 -12.26 -14.13 16.46
C LYS A 9 -12.99 -15.23 17.23
N HIS A 10 -14.21 -14.94 17.69
CA HIS A 10 -15.14 -15.90 18.28
C HIS A 10 -15.33 -17.11 17.36
N GLY A 11 -15.43 -18.31 17.94
CA GLY A 11 -15.40 -19.60 17.22
C GLY A 11 -16.34 -19.69 16.01
N ASN A 12 -17.53 -19.10 16.11
CA ASN A 12 -18.54 -19.11 15.05
C ASN A 12 -18.24 -18.18 13.85
N LYS A 13 -17.22 -17.31 13.94
CA LYS A 13 -16.79 -16.41 12.85
C LYS A 13 -15.49 -16.85 12.17
N LYS A 14 -14.98 -18.05 12.49
CA LYS A 14 -13.77 -18.61 11.86
C LYS A 14 -14.13 -19.36 10.59
N LEU A 15 -13.98 -18.69 9.44
CA LEU A 15 -14.05 -19.34 8.13
C LEU A 15 -12.91 -20.37 7.99
N ARG A 16 -13.27 -21.65 7.87
CA ARG A 16 -12.38 -22.79 7.63
C ARG A 16 -12.05 -22.90 6.13
N ALA A 17 -11.39 -21.88 5.60
CA ALA A 17 -10.80 -21.93 4.27
C ALA A 17 -9.29 -21.70 4.40
N GLY A 18 -8.51 -22.41 3.57
CA GLY A 18 -7.06 -22.56 3.63
C GLY A 18 -6.23 -21.26 3.61
N ARG A 19 -4.91 -21.48 3.60
CA ARG A 19 -3.82 -20.53 3.89
C ARG A 19 -4.10 -19.04 3.56
N GLY A 20 -4.03 -18.21 4.61
CA GLY A 20 -3.40 -16.89 4.55
C GLY A 20 -4.29 -15.66 4.31
N ALA A 21 -5.27 -15.72 3.39
CA ALA A 21 -5.98 -14.53 2.90
C ALA A 21 -7.41 -14.34 3.42
N VAL A 22 -8.03 -15.39 3.97
CA VAL A 22 -9.45 -15.35 4.34
C VAL A 22 -9.70 -14.35 5.48
N GLY A 23 -10.38 -13.26 5.15
CA GLY A 23 -10.71 -12.15 6.04
C GLY A 23 -9.64 -11.07 6.20
N LYS A 24 -8.70 -10.97 5.25
CA LYS A 24 -7.67 -9.91 5.21
C LYS A 24 -7.92 -8.97 4.05
N GLN A 25 -7.85 -7.66 4.30
CA GLN A 25 -7.90 -6.67 3.22
C GLN A 25 -6.52 -6.58 2.57
N ALA A 26 -6.50 -6.63 1.24
CA ALA A 26 -5.29 -6.38 0.47
C ALA A 26 -5.02 -4.88 0.41
N VAL A 27 -3.73 -4.54 0.43
CA VAL A 27 -3.24 -3.17 0.30
C VAL A 27 -2.12 -3.23 -0.72
N VAL A 28 -2.19 -2.35 -1.70
CA VAL A 28 -1.23 -2.22 -2.79
C VAL A 28 -0.63 -0.83 -2.70
N GLY A 29 0.63 -0.70 -3.12
CA GLY A 29 1.30 0.59 -3.12
C GLY A 29 2.44 0.66 -4.11
N ILE A 30 2.70 1.87 -4.55
CA ILE A 30 3.76 2.28 -5.46
C ILE A 30 4.66 3.21 -4.69
N ARG A 31 5.96 3.02 -4.84
CA ARG A 31 6.97 3.94 -4.34
C ARG A 31 7.91 4.30 -5.47
N GLU A 32 8.00 5.58 -5.77
CA GLU A 32 9.00 6.10 -6.69
C GLU A 32 10.40 5.93 -6.08
N ARG A 33 11.37 5.48 -6.88
CA ARG A 33 12.72 5.19 -6.37
C ARG A 33 13.46 6.44 -5.94
N ASP A 34 13.42 7.48 -6.76
CA ASP A 34 14.28 8.67 -6.61
C ASP A 34 13.74 9.63 -5.56
N THR A 35 12.48 10.04 -5.69
CA THR A 35 11.86 10.96 -4.71
C THR A 35 11.45 10.25 -3.42
N GLY A 36 11.21 8.95 -3.48
CA GLY A 36 10.62 8.19 -2.38
C GLY A 36 9.13 8.43 -2.18
N THR A 37 8.45 9.15 -3.07
CA THR A 37 7.01 9.40 -3.04
C THR A 37 6.24 8.09 -3.05
N VAL A 38 5.24 7.98 -2.18
CA VAL A 38 4.43 6.79 -1.97
C VAL A 38 2.98 7.08 -2.31
N LYS A 39 2.36 6.17 -3.05
CA LYS A 39 0.90 6.07 -3.20
C LYS A 39 0.47 4.66 -2.80
N ALA A 40 -0.58 4.53 -2.01
CA ALA A 40 -1.09 3.23 -1.60
C ALA A 40 -2.60 3.27 -1.42
N SER A 41 -3.25 2.13 -1.62
CA SER A 41 -4.71 1.99 -1.49
C SER A 41 -5.08 0.60 -1.00
N ALA A 42 -6.22 0.52 -0.32
CA ALA A 42 -6.87 -0.76 -0.05
C ALA A 42 -7.54 -1.25 -1.34
N VAL A 43 -7.36 -2.54 -1.65
CA VAL A 43 -7.95 -3.17 -2.84
C VAL A 43 -8.74 -4.41 -2.44
N SER A 44 -9.85 -4.68 -3.14
CA SER A 44 -10.72 -5.85 -2.89
C SER A 44 -10.01 -7.17 -3.11
N ASP A 45 -9.12 -7.20 -4.09
CA ASP A 45 -8.40 -8.38 -4.55
C ASP A 45 -7.03 -8.00 -5.11
N THR A 46 -6.28 -9.01 -5.53
CA THR A 46 -4.94 -8.83 -6.13
C THR A 46 -4.93 -9.41 -7.55
N THR A 47 -6.05 -9.32 -8.24
CA THR A 47 -6.17 -9.75 -9.64
C THR A 47 -5.28 -8.89 -10.53
N ARG A 48 -5.01 -9.41 -11.73
CA ARG A 48 -4.19 -8.70 -12.73
C ARG A 48 -4.85 -7.39 -13.12
N GLU A 49 -6.17 -7.41 -13.32
CA GLU A 49 -7.00 -6.26 -13.63
C GLU A 49 -6.82 -5.16 -12.59
N THR A 50 -7.04 -5.48 -11.30
CA THR A 50 -6.89 -4.52 -10.19
C THR A 50 -5.47 -3.96 -10.10
N LEU A 51 -4.44 -4.81 -10.23
CA LEU A 51 -3.05 -4.37 -10.12
C LEU A 51 -2.60 -3.55 -11.33
N HIS A 52 -3.05 -3.89 -12.53
CA HIS A 52 -2.74 -3.15 -13.76
C HIS A 52 -3.39 -1.77 -13.74
N SER A 53 -4.67 -1.67 -13.36
CA SER A 53 -5.34 -0.37 -13.16
C SER A 53 -4.62 0.50 -12.13
N MET A 54 -4.19 -0.09 -11.01
CA MET A 54 -3.45 0.62 -9.99
C MET A 54 -2.12 1.17 -10.54
N VAL A 55 -1.41 0.43 -11.39
CA VAL A 55 -0.20 0.94 -12.04
C VAL A 55 -0.55 2.03 -13.05
N SER A 56 -1.53 1.81 -13.92
CA SER A 56 -1.82 2.74 -15.02
C SER A 56 -2.40 4.08 -14.61
N GLU A 57 -3.19 4.10 -13.54
CA GLU A 57 -3.74 5.34 -12.98
C GLU A 57 -2.68 6.21 -12.27
N ASN A 58 -1.54 5.63 -11.91
CA ASN A 58 -0.58 6.24 -10.98
C ASN A 58 0.84 6.35 -11.51
N VAL A 59 1.15 5.67 -12.62
CA VAL A 59 2.48 5.61 -13.22
C VAL A 59 2.36 5.89 -14.70
N ALA A 60 3.13 6.87 -15.17
CA ALA A 60 3.19 7.22 -16.57
C ALA A 60 3.61 6.01 -17.43
N THR A 61 2.92 5.79 -18.54
CA THR A 61 3.27 4.76 -19.52
C THR A 61 4.72 4.96 -20.00
N GLY A 62 5.43 3.86 -20.25
CA GLY A 62 6.85 3.84 -20.58
C GLY A 62 7.78 3.78 -19.36
N THR A 63 7.27 3.97 -18.14
CA THR A 63 8.08 3.89 -16.91
C THR A 63 8.52 2.46 -16.62
N THR A 64 9.71 2.30 -16.04
CA THR A 64 10.18 1.02 -15.50
C THR A 64 9.52 0.70 -14.15
N VAL A 65 8.77 -0.40 -14.10
CA VAL A 65 8.08 -0.90 -12.92
C VAL A 65 8.82 -2.13 -12.39
N TYR A 66 9.12 -2.11 -11.10
CA TYR A 66 9.72 -3.24 -10.39
C TYR A 66 8.71 -3.85 -9.42
N SER A 67 8.46 -5.15 -9.54
CA SER A 67 7.55 -5.87 -8.63
C SER A 67 8.17 -7.16 -8.11
N ASP A 68 7.47 -7.83 -7.20
CA ASP A 68 7.75 -9.24 -6.89
C ASP A 68 7.24 -10.16 -8.02
N LYS A 69 7.36 -11.47 -7.83
CA LYS A 69 6.87 -12.51 -8.77
C LYS A 69 5.37 -12.79 -8.65
N HIS A 70 4.57 -11.88 -8.10
CA HIS A 70 3.12 -12.09 -8.03
C HIS A 70 2.51 -12.15 -9.42
N LYS A 71 1.71 -13.19 -9.71
CA LYS A 71 1.15 -13.45 -11.05
C LYS A 71 0.32 -12.30 -11.60
N GLY A 72 -0.28 -11.49 -10.73
CA GLY A 72 -1.07 -10.33 -11.14
C GLY A 72 -0.25 -9.20 -11.79
N TYR A 73 1.09 -9.18 -11.66
CA TYR A 73 1.93 -8.22 -12.38
C TYR A 73 2.38 -8.73 -13.76
N ILE A 74 2.15 -10.00 -14.09
CA ILE A 74 2.45 -10.52 -15.42
C ILE A 74 1.62 -9.76 -16.46
N GLY A 75 2.27 -9.32 -17.54
CA GLY A 75 1.63 -8.59 -18.65
C GLY A 75 1.74 -7.07 -18.57
N LEU A 76 2.41 -6.49 -17.57
CA LEU A 76 2.68 -5.04 -17.53
C LEU A 76 3.45 -4.56 -18.78
N ASN A 77 4.36 -5.39 -19.31
CA ASN A 77 5.05 -5.13 -20.58
C ASN A 77 4.08 -4.97 -21.77
N SER A 78 2.98 -5.72 -21.77
CA SER A 78 1.99 -5.70 -22.85
C SER A 78 1.09 -4.46 -22.83
N ILE A 79 1.08 -3.70 -21.73
CA ILE A 79 0.30 -2.47 -21.58
C ILE A 79 1.18 -1.21 -21.51
N GLY A 80 2.42 -1.31 -22.01
CA GLY A 80 3.29 -0.16 -22.24
C GLY A 80 4.23 0.19 -21.09
N TYR A 81 4.51 -0.71 -20.15
CA TYR A 81 5.55 -0.52 -19.14
C TYR A 81 6.81 -1.33 -19.47
N VAL A 82 7.94 -0.95 -18.88
CA VAL A 82 9.10 -1.84 -18.80
C VAL A 82 9.03 -2.54 -17.44
N HIS A 83 8.80 -3.85 -17.41
CA HIS A 83 8.52 -4.59 -16.18
C HIS A 83 9.60 -5.61 -15.84
N ASP A 84 10.21 -5.40 -14.67
CA ASP A 84 11.18 -6.30 -14.06
C ASP A 84 10.61 -6.91 -12.77
N SER A 85 10.82 -8.22 -12.58
CA SER A 85 10.37 -8.93 -11.38
C SER A 85 11.54 -9.42 -10.53
N VAL A 86 11.46 -9.21 -9.22
CA VAL A 86 12.51 -9.55 -8.26
C VAL A 86 12.19 -10.88 -7.58
N ASN A 87 13.13 -11.83 -7.66
CA ASN A 87 12.99 -13.10 -6.96
C ASN A 87 13.53 -13.01 -5.52
N HIS A 88 12.65 -13.13 -4.53
CA HIS A 88 13.05 -13.09 -3.12
C HIS A 88 13.58 -14.45 -2.61
N SER A 89 13.54 -15.51 -3.44
CA SER A 89 13.96 -16.86 -3.04
C SER A 89 15.47 -17.11 -3.10
N ALA A 90 16.22 -16.22 -3.76
CA ALA A 90 17.67 -16.21 -3.75
C ALA A 90 18.11 -14.89 -3.11
N LYS A 91 19.10 -14.92 -2.22
CA LYS A 91 19.65 -13.75 -1.52
C LYS A 91 20.40 -12.79 -2.48
N GLU A 92 19.81 -12.42 -3.61
CA GLU A 92 20.37 -11.45 -4.53
C GLU A 92 20.14 -10.03 -3.98
N PHE A 93 20.90 -9.70 -2.95
CA PHE A 93 21.11 -8.34 -2.46
C PHE A 93 22.07 -7.54 -3.35
N VAL A 94 22.39 -8.01 -4.57
CA VAL A 94 23.40 -7.41 -5.44
C VAL A 94 22.95 -7.42 -6.90
N ASN A 95 21.73 -6.97 -7.18
CA ASN A 95 21.42 -6.42 -8.49
C ASN A 95 20.89 -5.00 -8.28
N LYS A 96 21.78 -4.02 -8.42
CA LYS A 96 21.60 -2.64 -7.96
C LYS A 96 20.42 -1.90 -8.61
N MET A 97 19.74 -2.51 -9.60
CA MET A 97 18.66 -1.87 -10.36
C MET A 97 17.25 -2.38 -10.00
N ALA A 98 17.08 -3.68 -9.71
CA ALA A 98 15.77 -4.28 -9.49
C ALA A 98 15.61 -4.80 -8.05
N HIS A 99 15.14 -3.95 -7.13
CA HIS A 99 14.81 -4.35 -5.76
C HIS A 99 13.49 -3.74 -5.25
N THR A 100 12.73 -4.46 -4.44
CA THR A 100 11.46 -4.01 -3.83
C THR A 100 11.63 -3.45 -2.41
N ASN A 101 12.85 -3.39 -1.89
CA ASN A 101 13.16 -2.93 -0.52
C ASN A 101 12.50 -1.59 -0.14
N GLY A 102 12.38 -0.66 -1.11
CA GLY A 102 11.73 0.62 -0.91
C GLY A 102 10.28 0.46 -0.46
N ILE A 103 9.46 -0.28 -1.22
CA ILE A 103 8.06 -0.49 -0.88
C ILE A 103 7.91 -1.41 0.34
N GLU A 104 8.84 -2.33 0.57
CA GLU A 104 8.85 -3.14 1.80
C GLU A 104 9.03 -2.30 3.07
N SER A 105 9.87 -1.26 3.00
CA SER A 105 10.07 -0.33 4.12
C SER A 105 8.77 0.43 4.47
N VAL A 106 7.98 0.79 3.45
CA VAL A 106 6.64 1.40 3.62
C VAL A 106 5.74 0.44 4.39
N TRP A 107 5.71 -0.84 3.99
CA TRP A 107 4.91 -1.85 4.68
C TRP A 107 5.38 -2.13 6.10
N ALA A 108 6.69 -2.05 6.37
CA ALA A 108 7.23 -2.20 7.71
C ALA A 108 6.73 -1.07 8.65
N VAL A 109 6.71 0.18 8.17
CA VAL A 109 6.21 1.34 8.93
C VAL A 109 4.72 1.20 9.23
N LEU A 110 3.90 0.87 8.23
CA LEU A 110 2.45 0.70 8.39
C LEU A 110 2.12 -0.42 9.39
N LYS A 111 2.82 -1.58 9.30
CA LYS A 111 2.64 -2.69 10.26
C LYS A 111 3.09 -2.31 11.68
N ARG A 112 4.16 -1.52 11.82
CA ARG A 112 4.60 -1.03 13.14
C ARG A 112 3.56 -0.11 13.76
N GLY A 113 2.97 0.79 12.96
CA GLY A 113 1.86 1.63 13.39
C GLY A 113 0.63 0.83 13.82
N TYR A 114 0.25 -0.18 13.03
CA TYR A 114 -0.81 -1.11 13.40
C TYR A 114 -0.56 -1.78 14.77
N ASN A 115 0.65 -2.27 15.01
CA ASN A 115 0.97 -2.98 16.25
C ASN A 115 1.15 -2.06 17.46
N GLY A 116 1.73 -0.87 17.28
CA GLY A 116 2.19 -0.02 18.39
C GLY A 116 1.31 1.19 18.69
N VAL A 117 0.63 1.77 17.69
CA VAL A 117 -0.16 3.00 17.85
C VAL A 117 -1.64 2.69 17.90
N TYR A 118 -2.13 1.96 16.89
CA TYR A 118 -3.56 1.79 16.71
C TYR A 118 -4.11 0.54 17.42
N HIS A 119 -3.28 -0.50 17.57
CA HIS A 119 -3.60 -1.84 18.11
C HIS A 119 -4.72 -2.60 17.36
N HIS A 120 -5.69 -1.89 16.79
CA HIS A 120 -6.78 -2.36 15.95
C HIS A 120 -7.05 -1.35 14.83
N MET A 121 -7.02 -1.81 13.57
CA MET A 121 -7.49 -1.05 12.41
C MET A 121 -8.67 -1.80 11.79
N SER A 122 -9.85 -1.19 11.81
CA SER A 122 -11.02 -1.79 11.14
C SER A 122 -10.90 -1.62 9.63
N VAL A 123 -11.42 -2.60 8.87
CA VAL A 123 -11.43 -2.53 7.39
C VAL A 123 -12.20 -1.30 6.90
N LYS A 124 -13.27 -0.91 7.60
CA LYS A 124 -14.09 0.28 7.30
C LYS A 124 -13.25 1.58 7.24
N HIS A 125 -12.20 1.68 8.03
CA HIS A 125 -11.35 2.88 8.13
C HIS A 125 -9.95 2.66 7.58
N LEU A 126 -9.69 1.52 6.93
CA LEU A 126 -8.34 1.17 6.47
C LEU A 126 -7.78 2.18 5.46
N SER A 127 -8.62 2.72 4.58
CA SER A 127 -8.23 3.79 3.65
C SER A 127 -7.69 5.01 4.39
N CYS A 128 -8.39 5.51 5.41
CA CYS A 128 -7.95 6.66 6.20
C CYS A 128 -6.59 6.42 6.86
N TYR A 129 -6.33 5.21 7.38
CA TYR A 129 -5.01 4.88 7.91
C TYR A 129 -3.95 4.87 6.81
N ILE A 130 -4.23 4.25 5.66
CA ILE A 130 -3.29 4.22 4.54
C ILE A 130 -2.95 5.65 4.07
N ASP A 131 -3.96 6.51 3.91
CA ASP A 131 -3.79 7.91 3.51
C ASP A 131 -2.94 8.69 4.52
N GLU A 132 -3.17 8.46 5.81
CA GLU A 132 -2.38 9.08 6.88
C GLU A 132 -0.90 8.65 6.85
N PHE A 133 -0.63 7.35 6.63
CA PHE A 133 0.74 6.84 6.51
C PHE A 133 1.43 7.32 5.23
N THR A 134 0.75 7.32 4.09
CA THR A 134 1.33 7.81 2.82
C THR A 134 1.63 9.30 2.90
N PHE A 135 0.70 10.10 3.46
CA PHE A 135 0.94 11.52 3.74
C PHE A 135 2.17 11.72 4.63
N ARG A 136 2.28 10.98 5.73
CA ARG A 136 3.41 11.10 6.66
C ARG A 136 4.76 10.76 5.99
N LEU A 137 4.78 9.73 5.15
CA LEU A 137 5.98 9.33 4.40
C LEU A 137 6.37 10.41 3.39
N ASN A 138 5.40 10.95 2.65
CA ASN A 138 5.62 11.98 1.63
C ASN A 138 5.99 13.33 2.24
N GLN A 139 5.53 13.64 3.47
CA GLN A 139 5.89 14.85 4.20
C GLN A 139 7.18 14.68 5.01
N GLY A 140 8.24 14.28 4.31
CA GLY A 140 9.59 14.18 4.85
C GLY A 140 9.79 13.06 5.87
N ASN A 141 8.93 12.05 5.89
CA ASN A 141 9.03 10.87 6.77
C ASN A 141 9.34 11.25 8.24
N VAL A 142 8.55 12.17 8.79
CA VAL A 142 8.68 12.65 10.19
C VAL A 142 9.98 13.43 10.48
N LYS A 143 10.83 13.72 9.49
CA LYS A 143 11.98 14.63 9.64
C LYS A 143 11.54 16.09 9.73
N ILE A 144 10.43 16.43 9.07
CA ILE A 144 9.82 17.75 9.13
C ILE A 144 9.09 17.89 10.48
N HIS A 145 9.31 19.00 11.16
CA HIS A 145 8.70 19.29 12.45
C HIS A 145 7.17 19.15 12.41
N THR A 146 6.58 18.59 13.46
CA THR A 146 5.16 18.21 13.51
C THR A 146 4.23 19.35 13.16
N MET A 147 4.49 20.56 13.66
CA MET A 147 3.63 21.73 13.38
C MET A 147 3.63 22.13 11.90
N VAL A 148 4.77 22.00 11.21
CA VAL A 148 4.88 22.30 9.78
C VAL A 148 4.08 21.27 8.96
N ARG A 149 4.13 20.00 9.36
CA ARG A 149 3.31 18.95 8.74
C ARG A 149 1.82 19.16 8.97
N ILE A 150 1.41 19.55 10.18
CA ILE A 150 0.01 19.89 10.48
C ILE A 150 -0.44 21.09 9.64
N ALA A 151 0.37 22.14 9.54
CA ALA A 151 0.06 23.29 8.70
C ALA A 151 -0.13 22.89 7.23
N SER A 152 0.74 22.02 6.70
CA SER A 152 0.58 21.48 5.34
C SER A 152 -0.69 20.63 5.17
N LEU A 153 -1.04 19.82 6.16
CA LEU A 153 -2.28 19.05 6.16
C LEU A 153 -3.49 19.99 6.10
N VAL A 154 -3.53 21.01 6.96
CA VAL A 154 -4.60 22.01 7.00
C VAL A 154 -4.68 22.79 5.68
N GLY A 155 -3.54 23.17 5.11
CA GLY A 155 -3.48 23.80 3.79
C GLY A 155 -4.11 22.94 2.69
N GLY A 156 -3.88 21.62 2.72
CA GLY A 156 -4.49 20.67 1.79
C GLY A 156 -6.01 20.46 1.97
N MET A 157 -6.57 20.89 3.11
CA MET A 157 -8.01 20.81 3.39
C MET A 157 -8.79 22.01 2.82
N VAL A 158 -8.11 23.12 2.49
CA VAL A 158 -8.77 24.32 1.98
C VAL A 158 -9.52 24.00 0.67
N GLY A 159 -10.80 24.35 0.62
CA GLY A 159 -11.66 24.06 -0.54
C GLY A 159 -12.11 22.61 -0.67
N LYS A 160 -11.73 21.71 0.25
CA LYS A 160 -12.23 20.34 0.33
C LYS A 160 -13.37 20.27 1.35
N ARG A 161 -14.47 19.62 0.97
CA ARG A 161 -15.61 19.38 1.86
C ARG A 161 -15.76 17.89 2.12
N LEU A 162 -15.84 17.51 3.39
CA LEU A 162 -16.28 16.16 3.75
C LEU A 162 -17.78 16.06 3.50
N THR A 163 -18.15 15.38 2.43
CA THR A 163 -19.54 14.99 2.17
C THR A 163 -19.76 13.62 2.80
N TYR A 164 -20.71 13.52 3.72
CA TYR A 164 -21.17 12.21 4.18
C TYR A 164 -21.78 11.47 2.99
N LEU A 165 -21.48 10.17 2.87
CA LEU A 165 -22.22 9.27 1.99
C LEU A 165 -23.68 9.25 2.47
N THR A 166 -24.53 10.07 1.85
CA THR A 166 -25.98 9.91 1.90
C THR A 166 -26.31 8.65 1.12
N GLY A 167 -26.63 7.57 1.84
CA GLY A 167 -27.02 6.31 1.23
C GLY A 167 -28.23 6.49 0.32
N ILE A 168 -28.14 5.92 -0.88
CA ILE A 168 -29.26 5.52 -1.72
C ILE A 168 -29.37 4.00 -1.57
#